data_AF-A0A2Z6PIK0-F1
#
_entry.id   AF-A0A2Z6PIK0-F1
#
_cell.length_a   1.000
_cell.length_b   1.000
_cell.length_c   1.000
_cell.angle_alpha   90.00
_cell.angle_beta   90.00
_cell.angle_gamma   90.00
#
_symmetry.space_group_name_H-M   'P 1'
#
loop_
_entity.id
_entity.type
_entity.pdbx_description
1 polymer ?
#
loop_
_entity_poly.entity_id
_entity_poly.type
_entity_poly.pdbx_seq_one_letter_code
_entity_poly.pdbx_strand_id
1 'polypeptide(L)'
;MEDLKKLIYECLMLEDLKTSYVKASAGVTAGGYSKPLSNFIKANIRLFDVSLTIVSNVQFLTAIGMGQSLPNEEINSYYKDYPVFENLIELRLFWFDHRIHDWDDVVIMLHNCPKLQALSISKWTNSSTPGVREDWKYPYHVPECVSSHLTTCKIIDYRAIKADFRFATHSSILQNARLLQVLGPM
;
A
#
# COMPACT_ATOMS: atom_id res chain seq x y z
N MET A 1 -17.64 -6.74 -12.26
CA MET A 1 -17.36 -5.76 -11.18
C MET A 1 -18.63 -5.43 -10.41
N GLU A 2 -19.79 -5.23 -11.08
CA GLU A 2 -21.06 -4.98 -10.38
C GLU A 2 -21.49 -6.08 -9.40
N ASP A 3 -21.32 -7.36 -9.73
CA ASP A 3 -21.68 -8.44 -8.78
C ASP A 3 -20.80 -8.44 -7.52
N LEU A 4 -19.50 -8.18 -7.68
CA LEU A 4 -18.58 -8.05 -6.54
C LEU A 4 -18.94 -6.83 -5.69
N LYS A 5 -19.22 -5.68 -6.33
CA LYS A 5 -19.69 -4.48 -5.63
C LYS A 5 -20.96 -4.79 -4.86
N LYS A 6 -21.96 -5.41 -5.50
CA LYS A 6 -23.23 -5.78 -4.87
C LYS A 6 -23.01 -6.67 -3.65
N LEU A 7 -22.18 -7.70 -3.76
CA LEU A 7 -21.85 -8.59 -2.64
C LEU A 7 -21.18 -7.84 -1.48
N ILE A 8 -20.27 -6.91 -1.80
CA ILE A 8 -19.54 -6.08 -0.84
C ILE A 8 -20.47 -5.09 -0.11
N TYR A 9 -21.43 -4.47 -0.80
CA TYR A 9 -22.36 -3.48 -0.21
C TYR A 9 -23.60 -4.10 0.46
N GLU A 10 -24.06 -5.27 0.01
CA GLU A 10 -25.20 -5.97 0.62
C GLU A 10 -24.81 -6.77 1.87
N CYS A 11 -23.53 -7.09 2.04
CA CYS A 11 -23.05 -7.85 3.20
C CYS A 11 -22.62 -6.94 4.35
N LEU A 12 -23.60 -6.48 5.14
CA LEU A 12 -23.35 -5.58 6.28
C LEU A 12 -22.54 -6.20 7.42
N MET A 13 -22.35 -7.52 7.45
CA MET A 13 -21.58 -8.21 8.49
C MET A 13 -20.15 -8.58 8.05
N LEU A 14 -19.76 -8.22 6.83
CA LEU A 14 -18.45 -8.58 6.31
C LEU A 14 -17.37 -7.71 6.99
N GLU A 15 -16.41 -8.35 7.65
CA GLU A 15 -15.31 -7.69 8.38
C GLU A 15 -13.92 -7.96 7.77
N ASP A 16 -13.74 -9.10 7.09
CA ASP A 16 -12.50 -9.51 6.41
C ASP A 16 -12.79 -9.70 4.91
N LEU A 17 -12.19 -8.85 4.07
CA LEU A 17 -12.29 -8.94 2.61
C LEU A 17 -10.98 -9.49 2.03
N LYS A 18 -11.07 -10.57 1.25
CA LYS A 18 -9.94 -11.09 0.47
C LYS A 18 -10.26 -11.14 -1.02
N THR A 19 -9.44 -10.51 -1.85
CA THR A 19 -9.54 -10.58 -3.31
C THR A 19 -8.29 -11.19 -3.93
N SER A 20 -8.49 -11.95 -5.01
CA SER A 20 -7.40 -12.55 -5.76
C SER A 20 -7.84 -12.82 -7.20
N TYR A 21 -7.15 -12.19 -8.15
CA TYR A 21 -7.38 -12.37 -9.60
C TYR A 21 -8.81 -12.02 -10.04
N VAL A 22 -9.42 -11.00 -9.41
CA VAL A 22 -10.74 -10.51 -9.84
C VAL A 22 -10.58 -9.74 -11.14
N LYS A 23 -11.11 -10.29 -12.24
CA LYS A 23 -11.12 -9.62 -13.54
C LYS A 23 -12.47 -8.94 -13.77
N ALA A 24 -12.44 -7.67 -14.15
CA ALA A 24 -13.60 -7.06 -14.79
C ALA A 24 -13.75 -7.63 -16.21
N SER A 25 -14.94 -8.08 -16.58
CA SER A 25 -15.29 -8.26 -17.99
C SER A 25 -15.28 -6.89 -18.69
N ALA A 26 -14.91 -6.85 -19.97
CA ALA A 26 -14.91 -5.61 -20.75
C ALA A 26 -16.30 -4.93 -20.68
N GLY A 27 -16.31 -3.61 -20.45
CA GLY A 27 -17.53 -2.80 -20.45
C GLY A 27 -18.19 -2.54 -19.09
N VAL A 28 -17.58 -2.93 -17.97
CA VAL A 28 -18.11 -2.57 -16.64
C VAL A 28 -17.62 -1.19 -16.22
N THR A 29 -18.53 -0.21 -16.15
CA THR A 29 -18.24 1.16 -15.72
C THR A 29 -17.83 1.23 -14.25
N ALA A 30 -16.77 1.97 -13.96
CA ALA A 30 -16.26 2.19 -12.61
C ALA A 30 -17.20 2.99 -11.70
N GLY A 31 -18.10 3.78 -12.28
CA GLY A 31 -19.00 4.66 -11.53
C GLY A 31 -20.12 3.91 -10.84
N GLY A 32 -20.18 3.96 -9.51
CA GLY A 32 -21.38 3.52 -8.78
C GLY A 32 -21.29 3.74 -7.28
N TYR A 33 -20.17 3.38 -6.66
CA TYR A 33 -20.07 3.42 -5.20
C TYR A 33 -18.66 3.79 -4.74
N SER A 34 -18.53 5.04 -4.29
CA SER A 34 -17.30 5.67 -3.82
C SER A 34 -17.23 5.78 -2.29
N LYS A 35 -18.13 5.09 -1.57
CA LYS A 35 -18.22 5.20 -0.12
C LYS A 35 -17.37 4.12 0.55
N PRO A 36 -16.51 4.47 1.50
CA PRO A 36 -15.87 3.51 2.36
C PRO A 36 -16.91 2.66 3.09
N LEU A 37 -16.68 1.37 3.21
CA LEU A 37 -17.55 0.51 4.01
C LEU A 37 -17.11 0.57 5.48
N SER A 38 -18.08 0.79 6.37
CA SER A 38 -17.81 1.06 7.79
C SER A 38 -17.38 -0.17 8.59
N ASN A 39 -17.67 -1.39 8.10
CA ASN A 39 -17.58 -2.60 8.91
C ASN A 39 -16.33 -3.44 8.60
N PHE A 40 -15.55 -3.08 7.58
CA PHE A 40 -14.31 -3.78 7.29
C PHE A 40 -13.23 -3.45 8.32
N ILE A 41 -12.80 -4.50 9.03
CA ILE A 41 -11.65 -4.45 9.93
C ILE A 41 -10.38 -4.75 9.14
N LYS A 42 -10.45 -5.68 8.19
CA LYS A 42 -9.30 -6.20 7.46
C LYS A 42 -9.56 -6.36 5.97
N ALA A 43 -8.56 -6.02 5.17
CA ALA A 43 -8.58 -6.21 3.73
C ALA A 43 -7.26 -6.82 3.25
N ASN A 44 -7.35 -7.86 2.43
CA ASN A 44 -6.27 -8.43 1.65
C ASN A 44 -6.67 -8.35 0.18
N ILE A 45 -6.18 -7.33 -0.51
CA ILE A 45 -6.59 -7.05 -1.88
C ILE A 45 -5.41 -7.13 -2.82
N ARG A 46 -5.67 -7.66 -4.02
CA ARG A 46 -4.86 -7.29 -5.17
C ARG A 46 -5.26 -5.88 -5.58
N LEU A 47 -4.27 -5.02 -5.82
CA LEU A 47 -4.52 -3.74 -6.46
C LEU A 47 -5.23 -3.99 -7.79
N PHE A 48 -6.08 -3.04 -8.20
CA PHE A 48 -6.93 -3.13 -9.39
C PHE A 48 -8.17 -4.04 -9.28
N ASP A 49 -8.19 -5.00 -8.33
CA ASP A 49 -9.39 -5.81 -8.09
C ASP A 49 -10.51 -4.96 -7.44
N VAL A 50 -10.12 -4.04 -6.55
CA VAL A 50 -11.00 -3.14 -5.79
C VAL A 50 -10.32 -1.79 -5.60
N SER A 51 -11.09 -0.69 -5.62
CA SER A 51 -10.58 0.65 -5.31
C SER A 51 -10.16 0.78 -3.84
N LEU A 52 -9.05 1.48 -3.59
CA LEU A 52 -8.57 1.75 -2.23
C LEU A 52 -9.61 2.50 -1.38
N THR A 53 -10.47 3.33 -1.99
CA THR A 53 -11.51 4.10 -1.30
C THR A 53 -12.53 3.20 -0.59
N ILE A 54 -12.80 2.00 -1.12
CA ILE A 54 -13.75 1.07 -0.51
C ILE A 54 -13.21 0.50 0.81
N VAL A 55 -11.89 0.33 0.88
CA VAL A 55 -11.18 -0.26 2.02
C VAL A 55 -10.48 0.78 2.90
N SER A 56 -10.80 2.07 2.77
CA SER A 56 -10.08 3.13 3.49
C SER A 56 -10.30 3.11 5.01
N ASN A 57 -11.37 2.49 5.49
CA ASN A 57 -11.72 2.43 6.92
C ASN A 57 -11.08 1.25 7.67
N VAL A 58 -10.33 0.38 6.99
CA VAL A 58 -9.77 -0.84 7.61
C VAL A 58 -8.65 -0.53 8.61
N GLN A 59 -8.47 -1.42 9.56
CA GLN A 59 -7.34 -1.40 10.50
C GLN A 59 -6.12 -2.16 9.96
N PHE A 60 -6.36 -3.19 9.14
CA PHE A 60 -5.32 -4.06 8.58
C PHE A 60 -5.47 -4.14 7.07
N LEU A 61 -4.47 -3.64 6.33
CA LEU A 61 -4.45 -3.68 4.87
C LEU A 61 -3.26 -4.48 4.36
N THR A 62 -3.54 -5.44 3.49
CA THR A 62 -2.55 -6.07 2.63
C THR A 62 -2.86 -5.71 1.18
N ALA A 63 -1.96 -4.98 0.52
CA ALA A 63 -2.04 -4.61 -0.88
C ALA A 63 -1.02 -5.40 -1.70
N ILE A 64 -1.51 -6.15 -2.69
CA ILE A 64 -0.75 -7.07 -3.54
C ILE A 64 -0.70 -6.51 -4.96
N GLY A 65 0.48 -6.52 -5.58
CA GLY A 65 0.65 -6.10 -6.97
C GLY A 65 1.04 -4.63 -7.14
N MET A 66 1.69 -4.05 -6.13
CA MET A 66 2.28 -2.71 -6.25
C MET A 66 3.22 -2.65 -7.48
N GLY A 67 3.26 -1.50 -8.14
CA GLY A 67 4.10 -1.27 -9.33
C GLY A 67 3.65 -1.94 -10.62
N GLN A 68 2.51 -2.63 -10.61
CA GLN A 68 1.89 -3.15 -11.82
C GLN A 68 1.12 -2.03 -12.54
N SER A 69 1.16 -2.03 -13.86
CA SER A 69 0.32 -1.18 -14.70
C SER A 69 -0.47 -2.08 -15.63
N LEU A 70 -1.80 -1.94 -15.61
CA LEU A 70 -2.66 -2.66 -16.55
C LEU A 70 -2.85 -1.82 -17.84
N PRO A 71 -3.19 -2.42 -18.98
CA PRO A 71 -3.47 -1.67 -20.21
C PRO A 71 -4.71 -0.76 -20.11
N ASN A 72 -5.61 -1.05 -19.16
CA ASN A 72 -6.85 -0.32 -18.97
C ASN A 72 -6.65 0.87 -18.02
N GLU A 73 -6.74 2.09 -18.54
CA GLU A 73 -6.56 3.35 -17.79
C GLU A 73 -7.61 3.55 -16.69
N GLU A 74 -8.85 3.11 -16.90
CA GLU A 74 -9.92 3.19 -15.91
C GLU A 74 -9.61 2.28 -14.72
N ILE A 75 -9.13 1.06 -14.97
CA ILE A 75 -8.70 0.16 -13.91
C ILE A 75 -7.47 0.73 -13.19
N ASN A 76 -6.52 1.32 -13.91
CA ASN A 76 -5.36 1.98 -13.29
C ASN A 76 -5.77 3.17 -12.40
N SER A 77 -6.91 3.81 -12.65
CA SER A 77 -7.39 4.93 -11.82
C SER A 77 -7.70 4.52 -10.38
N TYR A 78 -8.07 3.25 -10.12
CA TYR A 78 -8.38 2.74 -8.77
C TYR A 78 -7.21 2.85 -7.79
N TYR A 79 -6.00 2.98 -8.33
CA TYR A 79 -4.76 3.10 -7.59
C TYR A 79 -4.29 4.56 -7.43
N LYS A 80 -4.86 5.52 -8.17
CA LYS A 80 -4.40 6.92 -8.17
C LYS A 80 -5.00 7.78 -7.05
N ASP A 81 -6.19 7.45 -6.58
CA ASP A 81 -6.97 8.30 -5.67
C ASP A 81 -6.66 8.06 -4.18
N TYR A 82 -5.44 7.66 -3.82
CA TYR A 82 -4.99 7.28 -2.47
C TYR A 82 -5.82 7.92 -1.34
N PRO A 83 -6.80 7.21 -0.76
CA PRO A 83 -7.67 7.79 0.24
C PRO A 83 -6.93 7.94 1.56
N VAL A 84 -7.47 8.77 2.46
CA VAL A 84 -6.99 8.81 3.84
C VAL A 84 -7.48 7.56 4.57
N PHE A 85 -6.54 6.82 5.15
CA PHE A 85 -6.76 5.62 5.94
C PHE A 85 -6.73 5.96 7.43
N GLU A 86 -7.81 6.58 7.93
CA GLU A 86 -7.86 7.14 9.29
C GLU A 86 -7.67 6.12 10.42
N ASN A 87 -7.95 4.84 10.15
CA ASN A 87 -7.95 3.77 11.15
C ASN A 87 -6.86 2.72 10.91
N LEU A 88 -6.04 2.89 9.87
CA LEU A 88 -5.07 1.87 9.49
C LEU A 88 -3.91 1.81 10.47
N ILE A 89 -3.75 0.64 11.09
CA ILE A 89 -2.73 0.35 12.10
C ILE A 89 -1.60 -0.46 11.46
N GLU A 90 -1.94 -1.40 10.59
CA GLU A 90 -0.96 -2.24 9.90
C GLU A 90 -1.15 -2.21 8.39
N LEU A 91 -0.04 -1.95 7.70
CA LEU A 91 0.05 -1.92 6.26
C LEU A 91 1.07 -2.94 5.76
N ARG A 92 0.65 -3.83 4.87
CA ARG A 92 1.52 -4.76 4.15
C ARG A 92 1.46 -4.52 2.65
N LEU A 93 2.61 -4.32 2.04
CA LEU A 93 2.76 -4.03 0.62
C LEU A 93 3.57 -5.14 -0.05
N PHE A 94 3.04 -5.70 -1.13
CA PHE A 94 3.68 -6.78 -1.88
C PHE A 94 3.84 -6.41 -3.36
N TRP A 95 5.08 -6.42 -3.85
CA TRP A 95 5.42 -6.31 -5.27
C TRP A 95 5.65 -7.72 -5.84
N PHE A 96 5.13 -7.94 -7.06
CA PHE A 96 5.35 -9.16 -7.83
C PHE A 96 6.07 -8.91 -9.16
N ASP A 97 6.37 -7.65 -9.47
CA ASP A 97 6.84 -7.25 -10.79
C ASP A 97 8.24 -6.60 -10.76
N HIS A 98 8.90 -6.61 -11.91
CA HIS A 98 10.28 -6.16 -12.13
C HIS A 98 10.47 -4.64 -12.06
N ARG A 99 9.43 -3.88 -11.70
CA ARG A 99 9.50 -2.43 -11.55
C ARG A 99 9.91 -2.10 -10.12
N ILE A 100 11.08 -1.50 -10.01
CA ILE A 100 11.83 -1.37 -8.76
C ILE A 100 11.48 -0.04 -8.06
N HIS A 101 10.74 0.89 -8.67
CA HIS A 101 10.86 2.31 -8.35
C HIS A 101 9.54 3.04 -8.11
N ASP A 102 8.66 2.46 -7.31
CA ASP A 102 7.37 3.08 -6.93
C ASP A 102 7.37 3.53 -5.46
N TRP A 103 8.52 4.01 -4.98
CA TRP A 103 8.64 4.53 -3.62
C TRP A 103 7.82 5.81 -3.41
N ASP A 104 7.56 6.57 -4.48
CA ASP A 104 6.68 7.75 -4.42
C ASP A 104 5.25 7.36 -4.00
N ASP A 105 4.72 6.27 -4.56
CA ASP A 105 3.42 5.71 -4.19
C ASP A 105 3.38 5.30 -2.71
N VAL A 106 4.47 4.67 -2.23
CA VAL A 106 4.60 4.29 -0.82
C VAL A 106 4.58 5.53 0.06
N VAL A 107 5.32 6.58 -0.29
CA VAL A 107 5.35 7.83 0.49
C VAL A 107 3.98 8.50 0.51
N ILE A 108 3.30 8.60 -0.64
CA ILE A 108 1.95 9.15 -0.73
C ILE A 108 1.01 8.38 0.19
N MET A 109 1.07 7.04 0.15
CA MET A 109 0.20 6.22 0.99
C MET A 109 0.53 6.37 2.48
N LEU A 110 1.80 6.48 2.86
CA LEU A 110 2.21 6.74 4.24
C LEU A 110 1.70 8.09 4.75
N HIS A 111 1.73 9.15 3.93
CA HIS A 111 1.13 10.45 4.30
C HIS A 111 -0.37 10.34 4.59
N ASN A 112 -1.04 9.38 3.96
CA ASN A 112 -2.47 9.16 4.13
C ASN A 112 -2.82 8.15 5.25
N CYS A 113 -1.85 7.66 6.02
CA CYS A 113 -2.09 6.69 7.10
C CYS A 113 -1.69 7.26 8.47
N PRO A 114 -2.44 8.21 9.05
CA PRO A 114 -2.01 8.96 10.23
C PRO A 114 -1.78 8.09 11.48
N LYS A 115 -2.46 6.95 11.63
CA LYS A 115 -2.34 6.06 12.80
C LYS A 115 -1.47 4.83 12.56
N LEU A 116 -0.72 4.79 11.46
CA LEU A 116 0.04 3.60 11.09
C LEU A 116 1.13 3.26 12.12
N GLN A 117 1.11 2.03 12.62
CA GLN A 117 2.08 1.53 13.61
C GLN A 117 3.00 0.45 13.05
N ALA A 118 2.50 -0.36 12.10
CA ALA A 118 3.26 -1.46 11.51
C ALA A 118 3.28 -1.37 9.99
N LEU A 119 4.49 -1.36 9.41
CA LEU A 119 4.71 -1.39 7.98
C LEU A 119 5.49 -2.65 7.59
N SER A 120 4.98 -3.39 6.62
CA SER A 120 5.69 -4.51 5.99
C SER A 120 5.76 -4.28 4.49
N ILE A 121 6.97 -4.32 3.93
CA ILE A 121 7.22 -4.20 2.50
C ILE A 121 7.92 -5.48 2.05
N SER A 122 7.32 -6.18 1.08
CA SER A 122 7.87 -7.38 0.47
C SER A 122 8.02 -7.15 -1.02
N LYS A 123 9.25 -7.21 -1.52
CA LYS A 123 9.52 -6.93 -2.93
C LYS A 123 10.08 -8.17 -3.61
N TRP A 124 9.19 -8.99 -4.16
CA TRP A 124 9.62 -10.18 -4.88
C TRP A 124 9.97 -9.82 -6.33
N THR A 125 11.20 -10.10 -6.74
CA THR A 125 11.64 -9.95 -8.13
C THR A 125 12.37 -11.21 -8.60
N ASN A 126 11.96 -11.70 -9.77
CA ASN A 126 12.61 -12.80 -10.48
C ASN A 126 13.64 -12.33 -11.50
N SER A 127 13.77 -11.02 -11.75
CA SER A 127 14.70 -10.50 -12.77
C SER A 127 16.09 -10.28 -12.17
N SER A 128 17.12 -10.79 -12.85
CA SER A 128 18.53 -10.47 -12.54
C SER A 128 18.94 -9.08 -13.04
N THR A 129 18.08 -8.42 -13.82
CA THR A 129 18.34 -7.12 -14.42
C THR A 129 17.90 -5.98 -13.48
N PRO A 130 18.81 -5.04 -13.15
CA PRO A 130 18.44 -3.84 -12.40
C PRO A 130 17.46 -2.98 -13.21
N GLY A 131 16.25 -2.75 -12.68
CA GLY A 131 15.30 -1.80 -13.23
C GLY A 131 15.90 -0.38 -13.26
N VAL A 132 15.75 0.30 -14.39
CA VAL A 132 16.56 1.43 -14.90
C VAL A 132 16.21 2.81 -14.30
N ARG A 133 15.89 2.94 -13.01
CA ARG A 133 15.69 4.26 -12.38
C ARG A 133 16.39 4.41 -11.03
N GLU A 134 17.68 4.73 -11.08
CA GLU A 134 18.48 5.07 -9.88
C GLU A 134 18.25 6.52 -9.38
N ASP A 135 17.38 7.26 -10.06
CA ASP A 135 17.19 8.71 -9.90
C ASP A 135 16.13 9.08 -8.87
N TRP A 136 15.56 8.11 -8.13
CA TRP A 136 14.64 8.42 -7.04
C TRP A 136 15.29 9.41 -6.06
N LYS A 137 14.61 10.55 -5.88
CA LYS A 137 14.99 11.62 -4.97
C LYS A 137 14.02 11.64 -3.81
N TYR A 138 14.58 11.79 -2.62
CA TYR A 138 13.82 11.81 -1.40
C TYR A 138 12.82 12.98 -1.39
N PRO A 139 11.51 12.76 -1.15
CA PRO A 139 10.58 13.85 -0.90
C PRO A 139 10.95 14.55 0.40
N TYR A 140 10.97 15.89 0.39
CA TYR A 140 11.54 16.73 1.45
C TYR A 140 10.86 16.62 2.83
N HIS A 141 9.77 15.86 2.96
CA HIS A 141 9.01 15.71 4.20
C HIS A 141 8.82 14.24 4.57
N VAL A 142 9.18 13.91 5.80
CA VAL A 142 8.88 12.60 6.41
C VAL A 142 7.38 12.52 6.68
N PRO A 143 6.68 11.45 6.28
CA PRO A 143 5.29 11.24 6.68
C PRO A 143 5.16 11.22 8.21
N GLU A 144 4.16 11.92 8.75
CA GLU A 144 3.97 12.04 10.20
C GLU A 144 3.87 10.67 10.88
N CYS A 145 3.13 9.73 10.29
CA CYS A 145 3.00 8.39 10.86
C CYS A 145 4.34 7.67 11.03
N VAL A 146 5.33 7.93 10.16
CA VAL A 146 6.68 7.35 10.24
C VAL A 146 7.48 7.96 11.40
N SER A 147 7.24 9.23 11.74
CA SER A 147 7.94 9.93 12.82
C SER A 147 7.29 9.78 14.19
N SER A 148 5.97 9.64 14.27
CA SER A 148 5.24 9.67 15.55
C SER A 148 4.62 8.33 15.98
N HIS A 149 4.27 7.44 15.04
CA HIS A 149 3.45 6.26 15.34
C HIS A 149 4.05 4.92 14.92
N LEU A 150 4.96 4.91 13.93
CA LEU A 150 5.52 3.68 13.38
C LEU A 150 6.46 3.02 14.40
N THR A 151 6.03 1.88 14.94
CA THR A 151 6.79 1.08 15.91
C THR A 151 7.46 -0.13 15.27
N THR A 152 6.90 -0.64 14.17
CA THR A 152 7.40 -1.84 13.49
C THR A 152 7.59 -1.57 12.00
N CYS A 153 8.77 -1.85 11.48
CA CYS A 153 9.02 -1.88 10.05
C CYS A 153 9.72 -3.19 9.65
N LYS A 154 9.15 -3.88 8.65
CA LYS A 154 9.70 -5.11 8.07
C LYS A 154 9.92 -4.89 6.59
N ILE A 155 11.13 -5.17 6.12
CA ILE A 155 11.45 -5.15 4.70
C ILE A 155 11.96 -6.54 4.34
N ILE A 156 11.24 -7.22 3.44
CA ILE A 156 11.40 -8.64 3.09
C ILE A 156 11.75 -8.75 1.60
N ASP A 157 12.56 -9.74 1.24
CA ASP A 157 13.04 -9.98 -0.13
C ASP A 157 13.75 -8.78 -0.77
N TYR A 158 14.34 -7.94 0.09
CA TYR A 158 15.03 -6.72 -0.28
C TYR A 158 16.28 -7.03 -1.12
N ARG A 159 16.26 -6.63 -2.40
CA ARG A 159 17.49 -6.57 -3.20
C ARG A 159 18.14 -5.22 -2.99
N ALA A 160 19.36 -5.24 -2.46
CA ALA A 160 20.18 -4.10 -2.05
C ALA A 160 20.57 -3.15 -3.20
N ILE A 161 19.60 -2.58 -3.90
CA ILE A 161 19.77 -1.62 -4.99
C ILE A 161 19.76 -0.21 -4.41
N LYS A 162 20.57 0.69 -4.98
CA LYS A 162 20.84 2.04 -4.45
C LYS A 162 19.58 2.87 -4.17
N ALA A 163 18.54 2.77 -5.01
CA ALA A 163 17.26 3.46 -4.81
C ALA A 163 16.53 2.97 -3.56
N ASP A 164 16.49 1.65 -3.35
CA ASP A 164 15.89 1.03 -2.18
C ASP A 164 16.65 1.44 -0.90
N PHE A 165 17.99 1.56 -0.99
CA PHE A 165 18.80 2.04 0.13
C PHE A 165 18.50 3.50 0.45
N ARG A 166 18.34 4.35 -0.57
CA ARG A 166 17.96 5.75 -0.37
C ARG A 166 16.59 5.84 0.28
N PHE A 167 15.61 5.04 -0.14
CA PHE A 167 14.32 5.01 0.54
C PHE A 167 14.48 4.62 2.02
N ALA A 168 15.11 3.48 2.31
CA ALA A 168 15.28 3.03 3.69
C ALA A 168 16.06 4.03 4.58
N THR A 169 17.09 4.68 4.02
CA THR A 169 17.99 5.60 4.75
C THR A 169 17.49 7.03 4.85
N HIS A 170 16.88 7.57 3.79
CA HIS A 170 16.40 8.95 3.73
C HIS A 170 14.94 9.08 4.20
N SER A 171 14.08 8.07 3.99
CA SER A 171 12.67 8.06 4.43
C SER A 171 12.45 8.03 5.94
N SER A 172 13.51 8.21 6.73
CA SER A 172 13.43 8.27 8.19
C SER A 172 12.91 7.01 8.89
N ILE A 173 12.53 5.95 8.16
CA ILE A 173 12.23 4.63 8.75
C ILE A 173 13.42 4.15 9.59
N LEU A 174 14.65 4.28 9.07
CA LEU A 174 15.87 3.93 9.82
C LEU A 174 16.44 5.06 10.69
N GLN A 175 16.11 6.33 10.42
CA GLN A 175 16.55 7.44 11.29
C GLN A 175 15.75 7.46 12.60
N ASN A 176 14.45 7.17 12.55
CA ASN A 176 13.62 6.96 13.74
C ASN A 176 13.94 5.63 14.44
N ALA A 177 14.48 4.62 13.75
CA ALA A 177 15.01 3.43 14.41
C ALA A 177 16.19 3.72 15.37
N ARG A 178 16.95 4.80 15.15
CA ARG A 178 17.94 5.28 16.13
C ARG A 178 17.26 5.87 17.37
N LEU A 179 16.11 6.54 17.23
CA LEU A 179 15.29 6.99 18.36
C LEU A 179 14.64 5.81 19.10
N LEU A 180 14.25 4.75 18.40
CA LEU A 180 13.77 3.49 19.00
C LEU A 180 14.85 2.76 19.82
N GLN A 181 16.13 2.83 19.43
CA GLN A 181 17.23 2.30 20.26
C GLN A 181 17.51 3.14 21.51
N VAL A 182 17.28 4.45 21.47
CA VAL A 182 17.50 5.36 22.62
C VAL A 182 16.38 5.25 23.66
N LEU A 183 15.25 4.62 23.32
CA LEU A 183 14.11 4.37 24.23
C LEU A 183 14.07 2.92 24.76
N GLY A 184 15.09 2.10 24.51
CA GLY A 184 15.29 0.82 25.22
C GLY A 184 15.69 1.07 26.68
N PRO A 185 15.29 0.19 27.63
CA PRO A 185 15.19 0.54 29.04
C PRO A 185 16.54 0.95 29.64
N MET A 186 16.53 2.04 30.41
CA MET A 186 17.60 2.38 31.37
C MET A 186 17.81 1.26 32.38
#